data_AF-A0A2G5UQ01-F1
#
_entry.id   AF-A0A2G5UQ01-F1
#
_cell.length_a   1.000
_cell.length_b   1.000
_cell.length_c   1.000
_cell.angle_alpha   90.00
_cell.angle_beta   90.00
_cell.angle_gamma   90.00
#
_symmetry.space_group_name_H-M   'P 1'
#
loop_
_entity.id
_entity.type
_entity.pdbx_description
1 polymer ?
#
loop_
_entity_poly.entity_id
_entity_poly.type
_entity_poly.pdbx_seq_one_letter_code
_entity_poly.pdbx_strand_id
1 'polypeptide(L)'
;MKAVNIIAFLLLLAVSVSTGVRVKRGLSTDEQKKLVDTLNADRQALGKNMGITFEKLTYDKGLELKAENYICHNHGKPLVPLKVNKVMKEENDLAVQDTGVDLWSRAFFNPKHTKIGCSKEKTCSYTLTHEKWSGKTCTYWGVCDFAPEVDYRFDASNTPEKARMPSYEKYEDLLEVGGEPQDSPTGSSGRFFSLTLLLGTIIISF
;
A
#
# COMPACT_ATOMS: atom_id res chain seq x y z
N MET A 1 28.96 -13.71 45.57
CA MET A 1 29.13 -12.68 44.51
C MET A 1 29.00 -13.23 43.09
N LYS A 2 29.64 -14.36 42.71
CA LYS A 2 29.54 -14.93 41.35
C LYS A 2 28.11 -15.35 40.92
N ALA A 3 27.33 -15.97 41.81
CA ALA A 3 25.98 -16.43 41.50
C ALA A 3 24.97 -15.28 41.28
N VAL A 4 25.10 -14.19 42.03
CA VAL A 4 24.22 -13.00 41.91
C VAL A 4 24.43 -12.30 40.56
N ASN A 5 25.68 -12.22 40.11
CA ASN A 5 26.00 -11.65 38.79
C ASN A 5 25.47 -12.51 37.64
N ILE A 6 25.45 -13.84 37.78
CA ILE A 6 24.89 -14.75 36.77
C ILE A 6 23.37 -14.60 36.68
N ILE A 7 22.67 -14.48 37.82
CA ILE A 7 21.21 -14.27 37.86
C ILE A 7 20.84 -12.91 37.25
N ALA A 8 21.59 -11.85 37.57
CA ALA A 8 21.38 -10.53 36.97
C ALA A 8 21.59 -10.55 35.43
N PHE A 9 22.61 -11.28 34.95
CA PHE A 9 22.88 -11.41 33.52
C PHE A 9 21.80 -12.21 32.77
N LEU A 10 21.27 -13.27 33.39
CA LEU A 10 20.17 -14.06 32.83
C LEU A 10 18.85 -13.28 32.78
N LEU A 11 18.58 -12.45 33.80
CA LEU A 11 17.41 -11.56 33.80
C LEU A 11 17.52 -10.48 32.72
N LEU A 12 18.70 -9.89 32.51
CA LEU A 12 18.95 -8.93 31.43
C LEU A 12 18.77 -9.55 30.04
N LEU A 13 19.20 -10.80 29.85
CA LEU A 13 18.98 -11.54 28.60
C LEU A 13 17.49 -11.83 28.37
N ALA A 14 16.74 -12.21 29.40
CA ALA A 14 15.30 -12.48 29.28
C ALA A 14 14.46 -11.24 28.90
N VAL A 15 14.86 -10.04 29.36
CA VAL A 15 14.20 -8.77 29.01
C VAL A 15 14.55 -8.32 27.59
N SER A 16 15.71 -8.72 27.05
CA SER A 16 16.13 -8.38 25.68
C SER A 16 15.52 -9.30 24.61
N VAL A 17 15.03 -10.50 24.95
CA VAL A 17 14.25 -11.33 24.00
C VAL A 17 12.80 -10.84 23.86
N SER A 18 12.28 -10.06 24.81
CA SER A 18 10.88 -9.62 24.87
C SER A 18 10.65 -8.21 24.31
N THR A 19 11.72 -7.48 23.96
CA THR A 19 11.66 -6.14 23.33
C THR A 19 12.11 -6.16 21.88
N GLY A 20 11.90 -7.28 21.18
CA GLY A 20 11.76 -7.23 19.73
C GLY A 20 10.57 -6.33 19.41
N VAL A 21 10.81 -5.03 19.23
CA VAL A 21 9.86 -4.09 18.63
C VAL A 21 9.58 -4.65 17.26
N ARG A 22 8.55 -5.49 17.18
CA ARG A 22 8.02 -6.00 15.93
C ARG A 22 7.40 -4.79 15.27
N VAL A 23 8.22 -4.06 14.52
CA VAL A 23 7.72 -3.07 13.55
C VAL A 23 6.62 -3.81 12.80
N LYS A 24 5.40 -3.31 12.92
CA LYS A 24 4.18 -3.97 12.49
C LYS A 24 4.17 -3.91 10.95
N ARG A 25 5.02 -4.73 10.30
CA ARG A 25 5.15 -4.75 8.85
C ARG A 25 3.85 -5.23 8.24
N GLY A 26 3.35 -4.43 7.29
CA GLY A 26 2.15 -4.72 6.53
C GLY A 26 0.84 -4.36 7.22
N LEU A 27 -0.28 -4.78 6.61
CA LEU A 27 -1.61 -4.47 7.12
C LEU A 27 -1.89 -5.25 8.40
N SER A 28 -2.52 -4.59 9.39
CA SER A 28 -3.11 -5.26 10.54
C SER A 28 -4.28 -6.15 10.12
N THR A 29 -4.66 -7.11 10.96
CA THR A 29 -5.81 -8.00 10.70
C THR A 29 -7.10 -7.22 10.42
N ASP A 30 -7.31 -6.11 11.13
CA ASP A 30 -8.49 -5.26 10.95
C ASP A 30 -8.47 -4.53 9.60
N GLU A 31 -7.32 -3.99 9.20
CA GLU A 31 -7.15 -3.38 7.87
C GLU A 31 -7.35 -4.39 6.74
N GLN A 32 -6.83 -5.62 6.91
CA GLN A 32 -7.01 -6.70 5.95
C GLN A 32 -8.48 -7.06 5.78
N LYS A 33 -9.18 -7.25 6.90
CA LYS A 33 -10.61 -7.53 6.91
C LYS A 33 -11.40 -6.39 6.29
N LYS A 34 -11.10 -5.14 6.68
CA LYS A 34 -11.74 -3.93 6.15
C LYS A 34 -11.59 -3.83 4.63
N LEU A 35 -10.37 -4.05 4.11
CA LEU A 35 -10.09 -4.06 2.67
C LEU A 35 -10.89 -5.15 1.95
N VAL A 36 -10.77 -6.40 2.40
CA VAL A 36 -11.40 -7.54 1.73
C VAL A 36 -12.93 -7.46 1.79
N ASP A 37 -13.51 -7.05 2.91
CA ASP A 37 -14.96 -6.92 3.04
C ASP A 37 -15.50 -5.81 2.13
N THR A 38 -14.84 -4.64 2.13
CA THR A 38 -15.24 -3.50 1.29
C THR A 38 -15.12 -3.84 -0.19
N LEU A 39 -13.98 -4.37 -0.61
CA LEU A 39 -13.73 -4.73 -2.00
C LEU A 39 -14.66 -5.85 -2.48
N ASN A 40 -14.94 -6.85 -1.65
CA ASN A 40 -15.92 -7.87 -2.00
C ASN A 40 -17.34 -7.29 -2.15
N ALA A 41 -17.75 -6.38 -1.28
CA ALA A 41 -19.05 -5.71 -1.41
C ALA A 41 -19.14 -4.94 -2.74
N ASP A 42 -18.09 -4.20 -3.10
CA ASP A 42 -17.99 -3.49 -4.37
C ASP A 42 -18.03 -4.44 -5.57
N ARG A 43 -17.27 -5.54 -5.52
CA ARG A 43 -17.28 -6.59 -6.55
C ARG A 43 -18.67 -7.19 -6.73
N GLN A 44 -19.42 -7.45 -5.66
CA GLN A 44 -20.79 -7.97 -5.77
C GLN A 44 -21.76 -6.93 -6.36
N ALA A 45 -21.66 -5.66 -5.94
CA ALA A 45 -22.48 -4.59 -6.49
C ALA A 45 -22.21 -4.39 -7.99
N LEU A 46 -20.94 -4.36 -8.38
CA LEU A 46 -20.54 -4.25 -9.78
C LEU A 46 -20.98 -5.48 -10.59
N GLY A 47 -20.80 -6.69 -10.05
CA GLY A 47 -21.24 -7.94 -10.66
C GLY A 47 -22.72 -7.94 -10.99
N LYS A 48 -23.56 -7.46 -10.05
CA LYS A 48 -25.00 -7.29 -10.29
C LYS A 48 -25.29 -6.34 -11.46
N ASN A 49 -24.58 -5.21 -11.53
CA ASN A 49 -24.75 -4.24 -12.63
C ASN A 49 -24.34 -4.82 -13.99
N MET A 50 -23.34 -5.70 -13.99
CA MET A 50 -22.78 -6.31 -15.19
C MET A 50 -23.43 -7.65 -15.56
N GLY A 51 -24.27 -8.24 -14.70
CA GLY A 51 -24.78 -9.59 -14.89
C GLY A 51 -23.69 -10.67 -14.85
N ILE A 52 -22.61 -10.44 -14.10
CA ILE A 52 -21.52 -11.41 -13.90
C ILE A 52 -21.32 -11.69 -12.42
N THR A 53 -20.74 -12.85 -12.10
CA THR A 53 -20.35 -13.19 -10.74
C THR A 53 -18.87 -12.94 -10.53
N PHE A 54 -18.54 -12.21 -9.47
CA PHE A 54 -17.18 -12.08 -8.98
C PHE A 54 -16.94 -13.11 -7.89
N GLU A 55 -15.89 -13.91 -8.05
CA GLU A 55 -15.40 -14.74 -6.96
C GLU A 55 -14.99 -13.88 -5.77
N LYS A 56 -15.26 -14.39 -4.56
CA LYS A 56 -14.94 -13.68 -3.33
C LYS A 56 -13.43 -13.69 -3.13
N LEU A 57 -12.85 -12.51 -2.95
CA LEU A 57 -11.46 -12.35 -2.58
C LEU A 57 -11.26 -12.79 -1.13
N THR A 58 -10.12 -13.42 -0.89
CA THR A 58 -9.58 -13.75 0.43
C THR A 58 -8.23 -13.09 0.59
N TYR A 59 -7.89 -12.69 1.82
CA TYR A 59 -6.61 -12.06 2.08
C TYR A 59 -5.51 -13.13 2.14
N ASP A 60 -4.41 -12.92 1.42
CA ASP A 60 -3.27 -13.83 1.35
C ASP A 60 -1.99 -13.16 1.84
N LYS A 61 -1.46 -13.66 2.97
CA LYS A 61 -0.23 -13.14 3.59
C LYS A 61 1.03 -13.38 2.77
N GLY A 62 1.03 -14.41 1.91
CA GLY A 62 2.12 -14.65 0.97
C GLY A 62 2.17 -13.58 -0.10
N LEU A 63 1.00 -13.17 -0.63
CA LEU A 63 0.89 -12.04 -1.55
C LEU A 63 1.28 -10.71 -0.89
N GLU A 64 0.89 -10.46 0.37
CA GLU A 64 1.34 -9.28 1.13
C GLU A 64 2.87 -9.23 1.23
N LEU A 65 3.50 -10.37 1.53
CA LEU A 65 4.97 -10.45 1.61
C LEU A 65 5.62 -10.23 0.24
N LYS A 66 5.02 -10.75 -0.84
CA LYS A 66 5.49 -10.50 -2.22
C LYS A 66 5.37 -9.02 -2.58
N ALA A 67 4.26 -8.38 -2.21
CA ALA A 67 4.02 -6.95 -2.39
C ALA A 67 5.06 -6.09 -1.64
N GLU A 68 5.35 -6.41 -0.38
CA GLU A 68 6.36 -5.73 0.44
C GLU A 68 7.77 -5.81 -0.19
N ASN A 69 8.15 -7.01 -0.63
CA ASN A 69 9.48 -7.28 -1.17
C ASN A 69 9.62 -6.98 -2.66
N TYR A 70 8.59 -6.41 -3.29
CA TYR A 70 8.61 -6.08 -4.71
C TYR A 70 9.78 -5.15 -5.06
N ILE A 71 10.50 -5.45 -6.14
CA ILE A 71 11.59 -4.59 -6.61
C ILE A 71 11.00 -3.53 -7.52
N CYS A 72 11.07 -2.27 -7.08
CA CYS A 72 10.65 -1.13 -7.89
C CYS A 72 11.42 -1.14 -9.24
N HIS A 73 10.74 -0.80 -10.34
CA HIS A 73 11.30 -0.79 -11.71
C HIS A 73 11.57 -2.16 -12.32
N ASN A 74 11.09 -3.25 -11.73
CA ASN A 74 11.05 -4.51 -12.45
C ASN A 74 10.03 -4.37 -13.60
N HIS A 75 10.48 -4.41 -14.85
CA HIS A 75 9.66 -4.36 -16.07
C HIS A 75 8.73 -5.60 -16.22
N GLY A 76 8.67 -6.46 -15.21
CA GLY A 76 7.66 -7.51 -15.08
C GLY A 76 6.28 -6.94 -14.74
N LYS A 77 5.43 -7.76 -14.11
CA LYS A 77 4.06 -7.34 -13.78
C LYS A 77 4.06 -6.20 -12.77
N PRO A 78 3.52 -5.01 -13.12
CA PRO A 78 3.37 -3.95 -12.15
C PRO A 78 2.32 -4.39 -11.14
N LEU A 79 2.69 -4.36 -9.86
CA LEU A 79 1.72 -4.42 -8.77
C LEU A 79 0.78 -3.21 -8.86
N VAL A 80 -0.42 -3.35 -8.31
CA VAL A 80 -1.42 -2.30 -8.37
C VAL A 80 -1.11 -1.28 -7.28
N PRO A 81 -0.81 -0.01 -7.61
CA PRO A 81 -0.55 1.00 -6.58
C PRO A 81 -1.84 1.32 -5.83
N LEU A 82 -1.72 1.66 -4.54
CA LEU A 82 -2.83 2.21 -3.76
C LEU A 82 -2.88 3.73 -3.91
N LYS A 83 -1.72 4.39 -3.88
CA LYS A 83 -1.57 5.84 -4.04
C LYS A 83 -0.52 6.14 -5.08
N VAL A 84 -0.70 7.23 -5.82
CA VAL A 84 0.30 7.72 -6.77
C VAL A 84 0.46 9.23 -6.66
N ASN A 85 1.59 9.76 -7.10
CA ASN A 85 1.79 11.20 -7.15
C ASN A 85 1.10 11.82 -8.37
N LYS A 86 1.04 13.16 -8.41
CA LYS A 86 0.39 13.90 -9.50
C LYS A 86 0.89 13.52 -10.89
N VAL A 87 2.19 13.28 -11.05
CA VAL A 87 2.79 12.91 -12.34
C VAL A 87 2.23 11.58 -12.85
N MET A 88 2.24 10.55 -12.00
CA MET A 88 1.66 9.25 -12.36
C MET A 88 0.15 9.31 -12.54
N LYS A 89 -0.54 10.13 -11.74
CA LYS A 89 -1.98 10.35 -11.92
C LYS A 89 -2.29 10.97 -13.28
N GLU A 90 -1.58 12.02 -13.67
CA GLU A 90 -1.74 12.65 -15.00
C GLU A 90 -1.44 11.67 -16.14
N GLU A 91 -0.42 10.82 -15.98
CA GLU A 91 -0.10 9.76 -16.94
C GLU A 91 -1.24 8.74 -17.08
N ASN A 92 -1.78 8.25 -15.96
CA ASN A 92 -2.91 7.33 -15.96
C ASN A 92 -4.18 7.97 -16.52
N ASP A 93 -4.50 9.21 -16.13
CA ASP A 93 -5.67 9.94 -16.62
C ASP A 93 -5.62 10.08 -18.16
N LEU A 94 -4.44 10.34 -18.73
CA LEU A 94 -4.26 10.37 -20.20
C LEU A 94 -4.41 8.99 -20.84
N ALA A 95 -3.85 7.94 -20.24
CA ALA A 95 -4.02 6.58 -20.73
C ALA A 95 -5.49 6.12 -20.69
N VAL A 96 -6.21 6.50 -19.63
CA VAL A 96 -7.66 6.26 -19.49
C VAL A 96 -8.44 7.02 -20.55
N GLN A 97 -8.08 8.29 -20.84
CA GLN A 97 -8.73 9.06 -21.90
C GLN A 97 -8.54 8.43 -23.29
N ASP A 98 -7.35 7.91 -23.57
CA ASP A 98 -7.03 7.30 -24.87
C ASP A 98 -7.66 5.91 -25.04
N THR A 99 -7.59 5.08 -24.00
CA THR A 99 -7.98 3.66 -24.08
C THR A 99 -9.37 3.36 -23.53
N GLY A 100 -9.93 4.26 -22.70
CA GLY A 100 -11.12 4.00 -21.90
C GLY A 100 -10.91 2.96 -20.80
N VAL A 101 -9.65 2.65 -20.44
CA VAL A 101 -9.29 1.60 -19.48
C VAL A 101 -8.47 2.18 -18.34
N ASP A 102 -8.99 2.06 -17.12
CA ASP A 102 -8.22 2.31 -15.90
C ASP A 102 -7.63 0.99 -15.40
N LEU A 103 -6.38 0.71 -15.79
CA LEU A 103 -5.72 -0.56 -15.49
C LEU A 103 -5.55 -0.80 -13.99
N TRP A 104 -5.31 0.26 -13.20
CA TRP A 104 -5.10 0.13 -11.76
C TRP A 104 -6.41 -0.24 -11.07
N SER A 105 -7.48 0.51 -11.34
CA SER A 105 -8.81 0.20 -10.79
C SER A 105 -9.32 -1.16 -11.28
N ARG A 106 -9.16 -1.46 -12.59
CA ARG A 106 -9.69 -2.68 -13.20
C ARG A 106 -9.09 -3.96 -12.60
N ALA A 107 -7.86 -3.93 -12.10
CA ALA A 107 -7.23 -5.09 -11.47
C ALA A 107 -7.98 -5.58 -10.20
N PHE A 108 -8.57 -4.66 -9.43
CA PHE A 108 -9.43 -4.98 -8.27
C PHE A 108 -10.73 -5.70 -8.70
N PHE A 109 -11.14 -5.50 -9.94
CA PHE A 109 -12.35 -6.04 -10.55
C PHE A 109 -12.04 -7.05 -11.66
N ASN A 110 -10.98 -7.84 -11.53
CA ASN A 110 -10.83 -9.06 -12.33
C ASN A 110 -11.66 -10.20 -11.69
N PRO A 111 -12.66 -10.80 -12.38
CA PRO A 111 -13.51 -11.86 -11.84
C PRO A 111 -12.77 -13.13 -11.48
N LYS A 112 -11.58 -13.34 -12.06
CA LYS A 112 -10.77 -14.53 -11.84
C LYS A 112 -9.84 -14.43 -10.63
N HIS A 113 -9.60 -13.22 -10.11
CA HIS A 113 -8.85 -13.06 -8.87
C HIS A 113 -9.70 -13.55 -7.68
N THR A 114 -9.11 -14.43 -6.86
CA THR A 114 -9.70 -15.00 -5.63
C THR A 114 -8.89 -14.67 -4.38
N LYS A 115 -7.69 -14.11 -4.56
CA LYS A 115 -6.78 -13.71 -3.49
C LYS A 115 -6.21 -12.32 -3.73
N ILE A 116 -5.96 -11.61 -2.64
CA ILE A 116 -5.30 -10.31 -2.63
C ILE A 116 -4.33 -10.24 -1.44
N GLY A 117 -3.20 -9.59 -1.62
CA GLY A 117 -2.33 -9.18 -0.51
C GLY A 117 -1.69 -7.84 -0.82
N CYS A 118 -1.65 -6.95 0.17
CA CYS A 118 -1.18 -5.58 -0.02
C CYS A 118 -0.15 -5.18 1.03
N SER A 119 0.88 -4.48 0.60
CA SER A 119 1.76 -3.72 1.49
C SER A 119 1.36 -2.25 1.42
N LYS A 120 1.04 -1.63 2.56
CA LYS A 120 0.82 -0.18 2.64
C LYS A 120 2.11 0.62 2.79
N GLU A 121 3.18 -0.02 3.25
CA GLU A 121 4.46 0.64 3.57
C GLU A 121 5.37 0.73 2.34
N LYS A 122 5.09 -0.08 1.31
CA LYS A 122 5.87 -0.08 0.07
C LYS A 122 5.80 1.27 -0.61
N THR A 123 6.96 1.87 -0.84
CA THR A 123 7.11 3.09 -1.63
C THR A 123 8.09 2.85 -2.76
N CYS A 124 7.76 3.32 -3.95
CA CYS A 124 8.62 3.23 -5.12
C CYS A 124 8.67 4.56 -5.85
N SER A 125 9.87 4.94 -6.32
CA SER A 125 10.09 6.16 -7.08
C SER A 125 11.07 5.94 -8.21
N TYR A 126 10.76 6.47 -9.40
CA TYR A 126 11.68 6.57 -10.54
C TYR A 126 11.54 7.92 -11.21
N THR A 127 12.60 8.31 -11.90
CA THR A 127 12.57 9.45 -12.81
C THR A 127 12.34 8.96 -14.23
N LEU A 128 11.38 9.58 -14.92
CA LEU A 128 11.10 9.31 -16.32
C LEU A 128 12.19 9.90 -17.22
N THR A 129 12.63 9.14 -18.22
CA THR A 129 13.68 9.52 -19.17
C THR A 129 13.14 9.81 -20.58
N HIS A 130 11.83 9.75 -20.79
CA HIS A 130 11.21 9.80 -22.11
C HIS A 130 10.26 10.98 -22.28
N GLU A 131 10.31 11.57 -23.50
CA GLU A 131 9.34 12.52 -24.04
C GLU A 131 9.00 13.71 -23.11
N LYS A 132 7.70 14.06 -23.03
CA LYS A 132 7.13 15.17 -22.27
C LYS A 132 7.28 15.03 -20.75
N TRP A 133 7.66 13.85 -20.27
CA TRP A 133 7.80 13.56 -18.85
C TRP A 133 9.26 13.47 -18.39
N SER A 134 10.22 13.70 -19.30
CA SER A 134 11.64 13.64 -18.99
C SER A 134 11.99 14.52 -17.78
N GLY A 135 12.66 13.92 -16.80
CA GLY A 135 13.08 14.58 -15.56
C GLY A 135 12.01 14.67 -14.47
N LYS A 136 10.77 14.24 -14.72
CA LYS A 136 9.73 14.16 -13.69
C LYS A 136 9.86 12.85 -12.90
N THR A 137 9.66 12.93 -11.59
CA THR A 137 9.65 11.76 -10.71
C THR A 137 8.25 11.19 -10.61
N CYS A 138 8.11 9.91 -10.94
CA CYS A 138 6.95 9.09 -10.64
C CYS A 138 7.13 8.45 -9.26
N THR A 139 6.10 8.54 -8.42
CA THR A 139 6.10 7.92 -7.10
C THR A 139 4.75 7.28 -6.84
N TYR A 140 4.78 6.07 -6.29
CA TYR A 140 3.60 5.40 -5.76
C TYR A 140 3.86 4.83 -4.37
N TRP A 141 2.79 4.79 -3.57
CA TRP A 141 2.78 4.31 -2.20
C TRP A 141 1.68 3.27 -2.03
N GLY A 142 2.03 2.23 -1.29
CA GLY A 142 1.21 1.05 -1.14
C GLY A 142 1.07 0.29 -2.46
N VAL A 143 1.14 -1.04 -2.39
CA VAL A 143 0.93 -1.90 -3.56
C VAL A 143 0.16 -3.15 -3.19
N CYS A 144 -0.69 -3.61 -4.10
CA CYS A 144 -1.44 -4.83 -4.00
C CYS A 144 -1.05 -5.82 -5.10
N ASP A 145 -1.01 -7.10 -4.73
CA ASP A 145 -0.87 -8.23 -5.64
C ASP A 145 -2.12 -9.12 -5.57
N PHE A 146 -2.38 -9.84 -6.66
CA PHE A 146 -3.56 -10.67 -6.82
C PHE A 146 -3.21 -12.06 -7.31
N ALA A 147 -4.03 -13.04 -6.94
CA ALA A 147 -3.93 -14.39 -7.49
C ALA A 147 -5.31 -15.02 -7.76
N PRO A 148 -5.40 -15.98 -8.69
CA PRO A 148 -4.36 -16.36 -9.65
C PRO A 148 -4.04 -15.23 -10.63
N GLU A 149 -2.80 -15.22 -11.11
CA GLU A 149 -2.30 -14.26 -12.08
C GLU A 149 -2.84 -14.58 -13.49
N VAL A 150 -4.10 -14.25 -13.76
CA VAL A 150 -4.77 -14.57 -15.02
C VAL A 150 -5.45 -13.34 -15.60
N ASP A 151 -5.26 -13.13 -16.90
CA ASP A 151 -5.95 -12.08 -17.61
C ASP A 151 -7.42 -12.45 -17.80
N TYR A 152 -8.29 -11.44 -17.71
CA TYR A 152 -9.71 -11.58 -18.01
C TYR A 152 -10.13 -10.53 -19.02
N ARG A 153 -10.66 -11.01 -20.15
CA ARG A 153 -11.18 -10.14 -21.21
C ARG A 153 -12.67 -9.93 -21.01
N PHE A 154 -13.04 -8.69 -20.71
CA PHE A 154 -14.44 -8.26 -20.69
C PHE A 154 -15.01 -8.13 -22.10
N ASP A 155 -16.32 -8.29 -22.23
CA ASP A 155 -17.04 -7.87 -23.42
C ASP A 155 -16.92 -6.34 -23.57
N ALA A 156 -16.62 -5.87 -24.78
CA ALA A 156 -16.46 -4.43 -25.05
C ALA A 156 -17.73 -3.62 -24.74
N SER A 157 -18.91 -4.24 -24.80
CA SER A 157 -20.19 -3.64 -24.42
C SER A 157 -20.44 -3.62 -22.91
N ASN A 158 -19.74 -4.47 -22.14
CA ASN A 158 -19.98 -4.68 -20.71
C ASN A 158 -18.64 -4.74 -19.94
N THR A 159 -18.06 -3.57 -19.69
CA THR A 159 -16.79 -3.41 -18.95
C THR A 159 -17.02 -2.82 -17.55
N PRO A 160 -16.08 -3.03 -16.61
CA PRO A 160 -16.14 -2.43 -15.27
C PRO A 160 -16.31 -0.90 -15.27
N GLU A 161 -15.65 -0.18 -16.19
CA GLU A 161 -15.72 1.28 -16.34
C GLU A 161 -17.13 1.71 -16.74
N LYS A 162 -17.73 1.04 -17.74
CA LYS A 162 -19.11 1.31 -18.16
C LYS A 162 -20.10 1.01 -17.04
N ALA A 163 -19.81 0.01 -16.22
CA ALA A 163 -20.59 -0.34 -15.03
C ALA A 163 -20.26 0.50 -13.79
N ARG A 164 -19.41 1.54 -13.94
CA ARG A 164 -19.01 2.50 -12.90
C ARG A 164 -18.31 1.84 -11.71
N MET A 165 -17.29 1.02 -11.99
CA MET A 165 -16.41 0.50 -10.94
C MET A 165 -15.79 1.64 -10.11
N PRO A 166 -15.61 1.45 -8.80
CA PRO A 166 -14.81 2.34 -7.97
C PRO A 166 -13.37 2.53 -8.48
N SER A 167 -12.81 3.73 -8.24
CA SER A 167 -11.37 4.00 -8.41
C SER A 167 -10.54 3.24 -7.37
N TYR A 168 -9.31 2.87 -7.71
CA TYR A 168 -8.33 2.31 -6.78
C TYR A 168 -8.06 3.22 -5.57
N GLU A 169 -8.17 4.55 -5.74
CA GLU A 169 -8.00 5.56 -4.69
C GLU A 169 -8.96 5.34 -3.51
N LYS A 170 -10.15 4.76 -3.75
CA LYS A 170 -11.08 4.38 -2.68
C LYS A 170 -10.41 3.48 -1.63
N TYR A 171 -9.54 2.57 -2.08
CA TYR A 171 -8.87 1.60 -1.22
C TYR A 171 -7.63 2.20 -0.54
N GLU A 172 -7.07 3.29 -1.07
CA GLU A 172 -6.10 4.11 -0.34
C GLU A 172 -6.73 4.79 0.86
N ASP A 173 -7.81 5.55 0.63
CA ASP A 173 -8.56 6.23 1.69
C ASP A 173 -8.97 5.27 2.80
N LEU A 174 -9.37 4.05 2.42
CA LEU A 174 -9.78 3.00 3.34
C LEU A 174 -8.65 2.55 4.27
N LEU A 175 -7.42 2.51 3.76
CA LEU A 175 -6.22 1.98 4.42
C LEU A 175 -5.32 3.08 5.00
N GLU A 176 -5.67 4.35 4.79
CA GLU A 176 -4.90 5.52 5.25
C GLU A 176 -3.43 5.42 4.80
N VAL A 177 -3.22 5.13 3.50
CA VAL A 177 -1.87 4.95 2.95
C VAL A 177 -1.09 6.26 3.07
N GLY A 178 0.05 6.18 3.77
CA GLY A 178 0.96 7.30 3.93
C GLY A 178 1.54 7.80 2.61
N GLY A 179 1.93 9.07 2.57
CA GLY A 179 2.51 9.74 1.41
C GLY A 179 1.97 11.17 1.31
N GLU A 180 2.85 12.17 1.31
CA GLU A 180 2.43 13.57 1.19
C GLU A 180 1.94 13.88 -0.24
N PRO A 181 0.73 14.44 -0.40
CA PRO A 181 0.38 15.13 -1.62
C PRO A 181 1.31 16.36 -1.74
N GLN A 182 2.13 16.43 -2.79
CA GLN A 182 2.91 17.64 -3.11
C GLN A 182 1.98 18.73 -3.68
N ASP A 183 1.07 19.23 -2.85
CA ASP A 183 0.42 20.53 -3.05
C ASP A 183 0.56 21.29 -1.73
N SER A 184 1.74 21.83 -1.48
CA SER A 184 1.97 22.86 -0.47
C SER A 184 2.84 23.94 -1.10
N PRO A 185 2.37 25.20 -1.20
CA PRO A 185 3.23 26.28 -1.63
C PRO A 185 4.35 26.42 -0.60
N THR A 186 5.57 26.53 -1.12
CA THR A 186 6.79 26.88 -0.39
C THR A 186 6.53 27.91 0.70
N GLY A 187 6.76 27.54 1.96
CA GLY A 187 6.88 28.52 3.04
C GLY A 187 6.47 28.02 4.42
N SER A 188 7.42 27.48 5.18
CA SER A 188 7.76 28.02 6.51
C SER A 188 8.81 27.12 7.17
N SER A 189 9.94 27.72 7.52
CA SER A 189 11.01 27.08 8.28
C SER A 189 10.56 26.77 9.71
N GLY A 190 10.03 25.58 9.94
CA GLY A 190 9.78 25.04 11.28
C GLY A 190 11.02 24.33 11.81
N ARG A 191 11.87 25.04 12.57
CA ARG A 191 12.94 24.44 13.36
C ARG A 191 12.32 23.47 14.38
N PHE A 192 12.52 22.16 14.20
CA PHE A 192 12.22 21.18 15.25
C PHE A 192 13.25 21.36 16.38
N PHE A 193 12.84 22.03 17.45
CA PHE A 193 13.55 21.99 18.73
C PHE A 193 13.43 20.57 19.30
N SER A 194 14.56 19.86 19.30
CA SER A 194 14.72 18.56 19.95
C SER A 194 14.54 18.72 21.47
N LEU A 195 13.45 18.18 22.00
CA LEU A 195 13.03 18.30 23.40
C LEU A 195 13.35 17.04 24.21
N THR A 196 14.53 16.44 23.99
CA THR A 196 14.97 15.18 24.63
C THR A 196 16.26 15.31 25.45
N LEU A 197 16.61 16.52 25.93
CA LEU A 197 17.85 16.72 26.69
C LEU A 197 17.69 17.53 27.99
N LEU A 198 16.66 17.27 28.82
CA LEU A 198 16.53 17.97 30.12
C LEU A 198 15.90 17.18 31.29
N LEU A 199 15.89 15.84 31.26
CA LEU A 199 15.37 15.02 32.38
C LEU A 199 16.41 14.09 33.04
N GLY A 200 17.70 14.29 32.76
CA GLY A 200 18.76 13.38 33.19
C GLY A 200 19.73 13.88 34.27
N THR A 201 19.55 15.07 34.87
CA THR A 201 20.63 15.68 35.69
C THR A 201 20.29 16.19 37.10
N ILE A 202 19.07 16.06 37.64
CA ILE A 202 18.82 16.48 39.04
C ILE A 202 17.94 15.46 39.79
N ILE A 203 18.42 14.22 39.88
CA ILE A 203 18.07 13.29 40.97
C ILE A 203 19.39 12.73 41.52
N ILE A 204 20.29 13.62 41.94
CA ILE A 204 21.38 13.29 42.88
C ILE A 204 21.56 14.52 43.76
N SER A 205 20.72 14.62 44.80
CA SER A 205 20.95 15.43 46.00
C SER A 205 19.86 15.07 47.02
N PHE A 206 20.03 13.93 47.68
CA PHE A 206 19.61 13.68 49.07
C PHE A 206 20.48 12.54 49.61
#